data_AF-A0A8K2A151-F1
#
_entry.id   AF-A0A8K2A151-F1
#
_cell.length_a   1.000
_cell.length_b   1.000
_cell.length_c   1.000
_cell.angle_alpha   90.00
_cell.angle_beta   90.00
_cell.angle_gamma   90.00
#
_symmetry.space_group_name_H-M   'P 1'
#
loop_
_entity.id
_entity.type
_entity.pdbx_description
1 polymer ?
#
loop_
_entity_poly.entity_id
_entity_poly.type
_entity_poly.pdbx_seq_one_letter_code
_entity_poly.pdbx_strand_id
1 'polypeptide(L)'
;MNFRIMNSQPPQRIEIELLALDLKTCTRCAGSLANIHQAIALLQEILKATGVTVSVTQQLIESEEQARQQQFVASPTIRINGMDIALEMVESPCDTCSDLCGCNGGVACRVWHYRGEEYTEAPVGMIVDAILASIYADTLAMPVVPPLYAGVPDNLRQFFAGRHSQSITPDEPAFSCCDVSEEATCCEAEEKAECCGTVTALPASCGCR
;
A
#
# COMPACT_ATOMS: atom_id res chain seq x y z
N MET A 1 51.78 2.03 -21.20
CA MET A 1 50.52 1.58 -20.59
C MET A 1 50.12 2.61 -19.56
N ASN A 2 49.19 3.51 -19.89
CA ASN A 2 48.72 4.54 -18.97
C ASN A 2 47.63 3.93 -18.08
N PHE A 3 47.99 3.62 -16.83
CA PHE A 3 47.02 3.37 -15.78
C PHE A 3 46.22 4.66 -15.55
N ARG A 4 44.97 4.68 -16.03
CA ARG A 4 44.00 5.72 -15.69
C ARG A 4 43.72 5.64 -14.19
N ILE A 5 44.16 6.69 -13.50
CA ILE A 5 43.69 7.24 -12.23
C ILE A 5 42.52 6.45 -11.63
N MET A 6 42.77 5.83 -10.48
CA MET A 6 41.73 5.37 -9.56
C MET A 6 40.95 6.61 -9.12
N ASN A 7 39.85 6.86 -9.79
CA ASN A 7 38.89 7.87 -9.38
C ASN A 7 38.26 7.34 -8.10
N SER A 8 38.65 7.88 -6.95
CA SER A 8 37.99 7.65 -5.68
C SER A 8 36.60 8.30 -5.74
N GLN A 9 35.70 7.73 -6.52
CA GLN A 9 34.30 8.12 -6.46
C GLN A 9 33.80 7.75 -5.06
N PRO A 10 33.09 8.67 -4.38
CA PRO A 10 32.48 8.34 -3.09
C PRO A 10 31.63 7.08 -3.27
N PRO A 11 31.55 6.20 -2.24
CA PRO A 11 30.78 4.97 -2.33
C PRO A 11 29.38 5.29 -2.82
N GLN A 12 28.99 4.71 -3.95
CA GLN A 12 27.69 4.96 -4.56
C GLN A 12 26.62 4.43 -3.61
N ARG A 13 25.63 5.26 -3.29
CA ARG A 13 24.46 4.86 -2.51
C ARG A 13 23.29 4.61 -3.46
N ILE A 14 22.64 3.47 -3.28
CA ILE A 14 21.40 3.12 -3.96
C ILE A 14 20.26 3.20 -2.94
N GLU A 15 19.26 3.99 -3.26
CA GLU A 15 18.07 4.16 -2.44
C GLU A 15 16.93 3.35 -3.06
N ILE A 16 16.45 2.35 -2.34
CA ILE A 16 15.31 1.54 -2.75
C ILE A 16 14.11 1.95 -1.91
N GLU A 17 13.02 2.35 -2.56
CA GLU A 17 11.77 2.72 -1.90
C GLU A 17 10.68 1.73 -2.28
N LEU A 18 9.95 1.24 -1.29
CA LEU A 18 8.71 0.50 -1.47
C LEU A 18 7.54 1.36 -0.99
N LEU A 19 6.68 1.74 -1.94
CA LEU A 19 5.40 2.39 -1.65
C LEU A 19 4.31 1.31 -1.70
N ALA A 20 3.52 1.20 -0.64
CA ALA A 20 2.49 0.16 -0.53
C ALA A 20 1.26 0.67 0.23
N LEU A 21 0.10 0.05 -0.03
CA LEU A 21 -1.13 0.30 0.72
C LEU A 21 -1.15 -0.42 2.08
N ASP A 22 -0.49 -1.58 2.16
CA ASP A 22 -0.39 -2.37 3.37
C ASP A 22 0.82 -3.31 3.29
N LEU A 23 1.51 -3.56 4.40
CA LEU A 23 2.65 -4.48 4.48
C LEU A 23 2.44 -5.61 5.50
N LYS A 24 1.26 -5.67 6.12
CA LYS A 24 0.97 -6.67 7.16
C LYS A 24 0.11 -7.82 6.65
N THR A 25 -0.87 -7.51 5.82
CA THR A 25 -1.94 -8.42 5.39
C THR A 25 -1.84 -8.70 3.90
N CYS A 26 -1.61 -7.67 3.08
CA CYS A 26 -1.52 -7.80 1.63
C CYS A 26 -0.28 -8.60 1.21
N THR A 27 -0.50 -9.83 0.76
CA THR A 27 0.55 -10.76 0.33
C THR A 27 1.38 -10.21 -0.83
N ARG A 28 0.74 -9.52 -1.78
CA ARG A 28 1.44 -8.87 -2.92
C ARG A 28 2.46 -7.84 -2.48
N CYS A 29 2.10 -7.03 -1.48
CA CYS A 29 2.94 -5.96 -0.97
C CYS A 29 4.03 -6.50 -0.05
N ALA A 30 3.68 -7.36 0.90
CA ALA A 30 4.63 -8.00 1.82
C ALA A 30 5.61 -8.93 1.07
N GLY A 31 5.13 -9.67 0.06
CA GLY A 31 5.96 -10.53 -0.79
C GLY A 31 6.92 -9.72 -1.66
N SER A 32 6.48 -8.60 -2.23
CA SER A 32 7.38 -7.68 -2.94
C SER A 32 8.46 -7.11 -2.01
N LEU A 33 8.14 -6.81 -0.75
CA LEU A 33 9.12 -6.39 0.25
C LEU A 33 10.14 -7.51 0.55
N ALA A 34 9.66 -8.74 0.74
CA ALA A 34 10.53 -9.90 0.95
C ALA A 34 11.47 -10.11 -0.25
N ASN A 35 10.97 -9.93 -1.47
CA ASN A 35 11.75 -10.07 -2.69
C ASN A 35 12.81 -8.98 -2.84
N ILE A 36 12.56 -7.75 -2.36
CA ILE A 36 13.60 -6.69 -2.26
C ILE A 36 14.74 -7.17 -1.36
N HIS A 37 14.41 -7.66 -0.15
CA HIS A 37 15.43 -8.14 0.78
C HIS A 37 16.22 -9.32 0.22
N GLN A 38 15.54 -10.24 -0.48
CA GLN A 38 16.18 -11.36 -1.15
C GLN A 38 17.11 -10.90 -2.28
N ALA A 39 16.70 -9.93 -3.10
CA ALA A 39 17.55 -9.37 -4.16
C ALA A 39 18.83 -8.73 -3.60
N ILE A 40 18.73 -7.97 -2.50
CA ILE A 40 19.89 -7.37 -1.83
C ILE A 40 20.83 -8.45 -1.29
N ALA A 41 20.28 -9.50 -0.66
CA ALA A 41 21.07 -10.62 -0.15
C ALA A 41 21.85 -11.34 -1.27
N LEU A 42 21.23 -11.55 -2.43
CA LEU A 42 21.90 -12.15 -3.60
C LEU A 42 23.04 -11.28 -4.13
N LEU A 43 22.96 -9.96 -3.97
CA LEU A 43 23.94 -9.00 -4.46
C LEU A 43 25.00 -8.61 -3.42
N GLN A 44 24.92 -9.13 -2.19
CA GLN A 44 25.74 -8.68 -1.06
C GLN A 44 27.24 -8.65 -1.35
N GLU A 45 27.79 -9.73 -1.93
CA GLU A 45 29.21 -9.80 -2.25
C GLU A 45 29.63 -8.82 -3.34
N ILE A 46 28.76 -8.57 -4.33
CA ILE A 46 29.00 -7.61 -5.41
C ILE A 46 29.00 -6.20 -4.83
N LEU A 47 27.97 -5.84 -4.04
CA LEU A 47 27.84 -4.53 -3.40
C LEU A 47 29.05 -4.22 -2.51
N LYS A 48 29.52 -5.20 -1.74
CA LYS A 48 30.72 -5.08 -0.90
C LYS A 48 31.99 -4.91 -1.73
N ALA A 49 32.15 -5.67 -2.82
CA ALA A 49 33.33 -5.60 -3.68
C ALA A 49 33.42 -4.27 -4.45
N THR A 50 32.28 -3.67 -4.81
CA THR A 50 32.22 -2.39 -5.52
C THR A 50 32.14 -1.18 -4.59
N GLY A 51 32.03 -1.40 -3.27
CA GLY A 51 31.88 -0.32 -2.29
C GLY A 51 30.53 0.40 -2.39
N VAL A 52 29.52 -0.23 -2.99
CA VAL A 52 28.16 0.31 -3.12
C VAL A 52 27.39 0.01 -1.85
N THR A 53 26.64 1.00 -1.36
CA THR A 53 25.73 0.83 -0.21
C THR A 53 24.28 0.88 -0.68
N VAL A 54 23.41 0.10 -0.05
CA VAL A 54 21.98 0.07 -0.36
C VAL A 54 21.19 0.42 0.91
N SER A 55 20.21 1.31 0.78
CA SER A 55 19.22 1.58 1.83
C SER A 55 17.81 1.27 1.31
N VAL A 56 16.98 0.69 2.17
CA VAL A 56 15.58 0.38 1.86
C VAL A 56 14.67 1.21 2.75
N THR A 57 13.75 1.95 2.13
CA THR A 57 12.69 2.69 2.82
C THR A 57 11.35 2.09 2.46
N GLN A 58 10.48 1.93 3.46
CA GLN A 58 9.12 1.46 3.30
C GLN A 58 8.19 2.60 3.63
N GLN A 59 7.27 2.92 2.71
CA GLN A 59 6.28 3.96 2.92
C GLN A 59 4.88 3.40 2.70
N LEU A 60 4.08 3.41 3.76
CA LEU A 60 2.65 3.16 3.66
C LEU A 60 1.98 4.42 3.14
N ILE A 61 1.16 4.27 2.10
CA ILE A 61 0.34 5.34 1.54
C ILE A 61 -1.05 5.22 2.15
N GLU A 62 -1.39 6.16 3.03
CA GLU A 62 -2.56 6.08 3.91
C GLU A 62 -3.71 6.99 3.47
N SER A 63 -3.49 7.86 2.48
CA SER A 63 -4.51 8.79 1.97
C SER A 63 -4.32 9.11 0.48
N GLU A 64 -5.39 9.60 -0.15
CA GLU A 64 -5.35 10.12 -1.52
C GLU A 64 -4.36 11.29 -1.67
N GLU A 65 -4.28 12.17 -0.66
CA GLU A 65 -3.36 13.31 -0.68
C GLU A 65 -1.90 12.83 -0.64
N GLN A 66 -1.59 11.82 0.18
CA GLN A 66 -0.26 11.23 0.19
C GLN A 66 0.04 10.51 -1.14
N ALA A 67 -0.94 9.83 -1.73
CA ALA A 67 -0.78 9.21 -3.05
C ALA A 67 -0.45 10.25 -4.12
N ARG A 68 -1.12 11.41 -4.10
CA ARG A 68 -0.84 12.56 -4.98
C ARG A 68 0.57 13.11 -4.78
N GLN A 69 0.97 13.37 -3.55
CA GLN A 69 2.29 13.90 -3.22
C GLN A 69 3.42 12.98 -3.67
N GLN A 70 3.19 11.67 -3.60
CA GLN A 70 4.16 10.65 -3.97
C GLN A 70 4.06 10.20 -5.44
N GLN A 71 3.11 10.73 -6.21
CA GLN A 71 2.78 10.23 -7.56
C GLN A 71 2.57 8.69 -7.55
N PHE A 72 1.92 8.20 -6.50
CA PHE A 72 1.65 6.78 -6.30
C PHE A 72 0.43 6.39 -7.13
N VAL A 73 0.67 5.48 -8.07
CA VAL A 73 -0.38 5.04 -9.01
C VAL A 73 -0.90 3.65 -8.68
N ALA A 74 -0.02 2.72 -8.34
CA ALA A 74 -0.42 1.35 -8.06
C ALA A 74 0.40 0.74 -6.93
N SER A 75 -0.25 -0.09 -6.11
CA SER A 75 0.41 -0.86 -5.05
C SER A 75 0.78 -2.26 -5.53
N PRO A 76 1.93 -2.81 -5.13
CA PRO A 76 3.10 -2.09 -4.61
C PRO A 76 3.84 -1.34 -5.72
N THR A 77 4.57 -0.27 -5.39
CA THR A 77 5.50 0.42 -6.30
C THR A 77 6.91 0.38 -5.72
N ILE A 78 7.88 -0.02 -6.55
CA ILE A 78 9.29 -0.08 -6.15
C ILE A 78 10.07 0.96 -6.97
N ARG A 79 10.79 1.83 -6.28
CA ARG A 79 11.67 2.82 -6.90
C ARG A 79 13.12 2.55 -6.53
N ILE A 80 14.01 2.78 -7.49
CA ILE A 80 15.45 2.82 -7.27
C ILE A 80 15.93 4.22 -7.66
N ASN A 81 16.51 4.93 -6.69
CA ASN A 81 16.93 6.33 -6.81
C ASN A 81 15.80 7.22 -7.36
N GLY A 82 14.59 7.05 -6.84
CA GLY A 82 13.40 7.79 -7.27
C GLY A 82 12.75 7.32 -8.58
N MET A 83 13.33 6.38 -9.32
CA MET A 83 12.75 5.87 -10.57
C MET A 83 12.06 4.52 -10.38
N ASP A 84 10.81 4.40 -10.85
CA ASP A 84 10.07 3.12 -10.83
C ASP A 84 10.79 2.07 -11.67
N ILE A 85 10.96 0.86 -11.12
CA ILE A 85 11.66 -0.24 -11.79
C ILE A 85 10.86 -0.90 -12.92
N ALA A 86 9.55 -0.66 -12.99
CA ALA A 86 8.71 -1.09 -14.10
C ALA A 86 7.86 0.07 -14.62
N LEU A 87 8.06 0.41 -15.90
CA LEU A 87 7.37 1.54 -16.55
C LEU A 87 5.97 1.16 -17.04
N GLU A 88 5.73 -0.14 -17.25
CA GLU A 88 4.43 -0.64 -17.62
C GLU A 88 3.50 -0.68 -16.40
N MET A 89 2.26 -0.28 -16.63
CA MET A 89 1.22 -0.21 -15.62
C MET A 89 0.10 -1.17 -16.01
N VAL A 90 0.19 -2.39 -15.49
CA VAL A 90 -0.86 -3.38 -15.57
C VAL A 90 -1.38 -3.65 -14.17
N GLU A 91 -2.69 -3.78 -14.03
CA GLU A 91 -3.34 -4.02 -12.76
C GLU A 91 -4.27 -5.23 -12.84
N SER A 92 -4.40 -5.94 -11.74
CA SER A 92 -5.33 -7.04 -11.57
C SER A 92 -6.03 -6.92 -10.23
N PRO A 93 -7.28 -7.42 -10.10
CA PRO A 93 -7.99 -7.42 -8.83
C PRO A 93 -7.13 -7.99 -7.70
N CYS A 94 -7.20 -7.33 -6.54
CA CYS A 94 -6.51 -7.78 -5.35
C CYS A 94 -7.53 -7.99 -4.25
N ASP A 95 -7.80 -9.27 -3.95
CA ASP A 95 -8.76 -9.66 -2.91
C ASP A 95 -8.33 -9.09 -1.56
N THR A 96 -7.05 -9.21 -1.21
CA THR A 96 -6.57 -8.72 0.09
C THR A 96 -6.70 -7.21 0.26
N CYS A 97 -6.41 -6.41 -0.79
CA CYS A 97 -6.65 -4.96 -0.71
C CYS A 97 -8.13 -4.61 -0.76
N SER A 98 -8.95 -5.41 -1.43
CA SER A 98 -10.41 -5.26 -1.46
C SER A 98 -11.05 -5.56 -0.09
N ASP A 99 -10.52 -6.53 0.65
CA ASP A 99 -10.92 -6.82 2.02
C ASP A 99 -10.47 -5.70 2.97
N LEU A 100 -9.23 -5.21 2.80
CA LEU A 100 -8.66 -4.13 3.62
C LEU A 100 -9.40 -2.79 3.51
N CYS A 101 -10.06 -2.49 2.39
CA CYS A 101 -10.92 -1.31 2.23
C CYS A 101 -12.39 -1.61 2.54
N GLY A 102 -12.79 -2.88 2.70
CA GLY A 102 -14.19 -3.28 2.82
C GLY A 102 -15.04 -2.95 1.59
N CYS A 103 -14.42 -2.80 0.43
CA CYS A 103 -15.07 -2.27 -0.75
C CYS A 103 -15.64 -3.36 -1.68
N ASN A 104 -15.88 -4.58 -1.17
CA ASN A 104 -16.57 -5.70 -1.84
C ASN A 104 -16.09 -5.99 -3.28
N GLY A 105 -14.77 -5.90 -3.49
CA GLY A 105 -14.16 -5.99 -4.82
C GLY A 105 -14.19 -4.64 -5.53
N GLY A 106 -13.00 -4.15 -5.90
CA GLY A 106 -12.86 -2.84 -6.55
C GLY A 106 -11.42 -2.32 -6.59
N VAL A 107 -10.53 -2.94 -5.81
CA VAL A 107 -9.12 -2.54 -5.79
C VAL A 107 -8.33 -3.41 -6.74
N ALA A 108 -7.84 -2.81 -7.81
CA ALA A 108 -6.84 -3.40 -8.68
C ALA A 108 -5.44 -3.00 -8.20
N CYS A 109 -4.53 -3.97 -8.10
CA CYS A 109 -3.14 -3.76 -7.71
C CYS A 109 -2.18 -4.21 -8.81
N ARG A 110 -0.96 -3.70 -8.74
CA ARG A 110 0.07 -3.79 -9.78
C ARG A 110 0.50 -5.21 -10.10
N VAL A 111 0.38 -5.59 -11.37
CA VAL A 111 0.98 -6.77 -11.96
C VAL A 111 2.37 -6.42 -12.49
N TRP A 112 3.29 -7.37 -12.35
CA TRP A 112 4.68 -7.24 -12.79
C TRP A 112 4.90 -8.14 -13.99
N HIS A 113 5.39 -7.57 -15.09
CA HIS A 113 5.80 -8.32 -16.28
C HIS A 113 7.30 -8.46 -16.30
N TYR A 114 7.79 -9.70 -16.20
CA TYR A 114 9.22 -9.98 -16.23
C TYR A 114 9.51 -11.22 -17.05
N ARG A 115 10.39 -11.09 -18.05
CA ARG A 115 10.81 -12.20 -18.94
C ARG A 115 9.66 -12.98 -19.59
N GLY A 116 8.57 -12.29 -19.93
CA GLY A 116 7.40 -12.88 -20.58
C GLY A 116 6.40 -13.54 -19.65
N GLU A 117 6.61 -13.46 -18.34
CA GLU A 117 5.70 -13.98 -17.32
C GLU A 117 5.09 -12.84 -16.49
N GLU A 118 3.89 -13.08 -15.97
CA GLU A 118 3.17 -12.18 -15.07
C GLU A 118 3.33 -12.62 -13.62
N TYR A 119 3.54 -11.65 -12.73
CA TYR A 119 3.68 -11.87 -11.31
C TYR A 119 2.82 -10.89 -10.52
N THR A 120 2.29 -11.36 -9.39
CA THR A 120 1.52 -10.53 -8.45
C THR A 120 2.40 -9.84 -7.41
N GLU A 121 3.64 -10.29 -7.28
CA GLU A 121 4.71 -9.74 -6.45
C GLU A 121 5.88 -9.37 -7.34
N ALA A 122 6.67 -8.35 -6.97
CA ALA A 122 7.83 -7.94 -7.73
C ALA A 122 8.85 -9.10 -7.81
N PRO A 123 9.19 -9.61 -9.01
CA PRO A 123 10.10 -10.73 -9.13
C PRO A 123 11.51 -10.37 -8.66
N VAL A 124 12.15 -11.25 -7.90
CA VAL A 124 13.52 -11.05 -7.41
C VAL A 124 14.48 -10.71 -8.56
N GLY A 125 14.37 -11.42 -9.68
CA GLY A 125 15.20 -11.18 -10.86
C GLY A 125 15.05 -9.76 -11.44
N MET A 126 13.83 -9.22 -11.47
CA MET A 126 13.58 -7.85 -11.92
C MET A 126 14.26 -6.84 -11.01
N ILE A 127 14.16 -7.02 -9.69
CA ILE A 127 14.78 -6.14 -8.69
C ILE A 127 16.31 -6.23 -8.80
N VAL A 128 16.87 -7.42 -8.97
CA VAL A 128 18.31 -7.63 -9.21
C VAL A 128 18.78 -6.89 -10.46
N ASP A 129 18.08 -7.06 -11.58
CA ASP A 129 18.41 -6.39 -12.85
C ASP A 129 18.38 -4.86 -12.68
N ALA A 130 17.39 -4.33 -11.94
CA ALA A 130 17.26 -2.90 -11.69
C ALA A 130 18.38 -2.34 -10.77
N ILE A 131 18.77 -3.08 -9.72
CA ILE A 131 19.90 -2.70 -8.86
C ILE A 131 21.21 -2.69 -9.65
N LEU A 132 21.47 -3.75 -10.43
CA LEU A 132 22.67 -3.83 -11.26
C LEU A 132 22.69 -2.73 -12.32
N ALA A 133 21.56 -2.46 -12.97
CA ALA A 133 21.42 -1.34 -13.89
C ALA A 133 21.74 0.00 -13.20
N SER A 134 21.32 0.21 -11.94
CA SER A 134 21.70 1.41 -11.19
C SER A 134 23.20 1.52 -10.91
N ILE A 135 23.93 0.41 -10.76
CA ILE A 135 25.38 0.42 -10.52
C ILE A 135 26.14 0.71 -11.82
N TYR A 136 25.69 0.13 -12.92
CA TYR A 136 26.42 0.11 -14.19
C TYR A 136 25.86 1.04 -15.26
N ALA A 137 24.73 1.70 -15.02
CA ALA A 137 24.25 2.74 -15.91
C ALA A 137 25.29 3.87 -15.93
N ASP A 138 26.05 3.93 -17.02
CA ASP A 138 26.82 5.11 -17.35
C ASP A 138 25.89 6.31 -17.28
N THR A 139 26.42 7.43 -16.80
CA THR A 139 25.78 8.76 -16.70
C THR A 139 25.26 9.34 -18.03
N LEU A 140 25.18 8.51 -19.07
CA LEU A 140 24.70 8.77 -20.43
C LEU A 140 23.33 8.14 -20.73
N ALA A 141 22.70 7.45 -19.78
CA ALA A 141 21.31 7.02 -19.96
C ALA A 141 20.43 8.27 -20.17
N MET A 142 19.83 8.40 -21.36
CA MET A 142 18.81 9.41 -21.60
C MET A 142 17.79 9.33 -20.47
N PRO A 143 17.36 10.47 -19.89
CA PRO A 143 16.31 10.44 -18.88
C PRO A 143 15.12 9.74 -19.53
N VAL A 144 14.78 8.56 -19.04
CA VAL A 144 13.49 7.96 -19.29
C VAL A 144 12.51 8.95 -18.70
N VAL A 145 11.91 9.78 -19.54
CA VAL A 145 10.93 10.78 -19.10
C VAL A 145 9.76 9.97 -18.56
N PRO A 146 9.50 9.98 -17.24
CA PRO A 146 8.36 9.29 -16.70
C PRO A 146 7.12 9.85 -17.39
N PRO A 147 6.10 9.02 -17.68
CA PRO A 147 4.83 9.54 -18.15
C PRO A 147 4.34 10.61 -17.17
N LEU A 148 3.79 11.71 -17.71
CA LEU A 148 3.25 12.77 -16.88
C LEU A 148 2.19 12.18 -15.93
N TYR A 149 2.36 12.43 -14.64
CA TYR A 149 1.42 11.96 -13.63
C TYR A 149 0.04 12.58 -13.88
N ALA A 150 -0.95 11.75 -14.19
CA ALA A 150 -2.31 12.16 -14.54
C ALA A 150 -3.23 12.39 -13.33
N GLY A 151 -2.70 12.23 -12.10
CA GLY A 151 -3.46 12.27 -10.86
C GLY A 151 -3.66 10.89 -10.24
N VAL A 152 -4.31 10.87 -9.07
CA VAL A 152 -4.60 9.61 -8.36
C VAL A 152 -5.61 8.81 -9.19
N PRO A 153 -5.38 7.53 -9.50
CA PRO A 153 -6.33 6.74 -10.30
C PRO A 153 -7.52 6.25 -9.47
N ASP A 154 -8.55 5.77 -10.18
CA ASP A 154 -9.83 5.38 -9.57
C ASP A 154 -9.70 4.23 -8.57
N ASN A 155 -8.80 3.27 -8.80
CA ASN A 155 -8.55 2.17 -7.88
C ASN A 155 -8.10 2.67 -6.49
N LEU A 156 -7.19 3.65 -6.46
CA LEU A 156 -6.72 4.25 -5.22
C LEU A 156 -7.78 5.13 -4.57
N ARG A 157 -8.53 5.91 -5.36
CA ARG A 157 -9.68 6.68 -4.84
C ARG A 157 -10.69 5.77 -4.12
N GLN A 158 -11.03 4.64 -4.75
CA GLN A 158 -11.95 3.65 -4.16
C GLN A 158 -11.37 3.01 -2.90
N PHE A 159 -10.10 2.62 -2.92
CA PHE A 159 -9.42 2.06 -1.75
C PHE A 159 -9.51 3.01 -0.55
N PHE A 160 -9.12 4.28 -0.72
CA PHE A 160 -9.12 5.24 0.38
C PHE A 160 -10.54 5.60 0.84
N ALA A 161 -11.50 5.73 -0.08
CA ALA A 161 -12.90 5.95 0.28
C ALA A 161 -13.45 4.81 1.15
N GLY A 162 -13.21 3.55 0.77
CA GLY A 162 -13.63 2.39 1.54
C GLY A 162 -12.99 2.35 2.94
N ARG A 163 -11.68 2.60 3.03
CA ARG A 163 -10.96 2.65 4.32
C ARG A 163 -11.49 3.75 5.24
N HIS A 164 -11.85 4.91 4.68
CA HIS A 164 -12.51 5.97 5.44
C HIS A 164 -13.88 5.54 5.95
N SER A 165 -14.70 4.89 5.14
CA SER A 165 -16.00 4.33 5.54
C SER A 165 -15.92 3.15 6.52
N GLN A 166 -14.74 2.57 6.74
CA GLN A 166 -14.51 1.62 7.84
C GLN A 166 -14.00 2.30 9.12
N SER A 167 -13.24 3.40 8.98
CA SER A 167 -12.78 4.21 10.12
C SER A 167 -13.90 5.08 10.71
N ILE A 168 -14.86 5.44 9.88
CA ILE A 168 -16.18 5.86 10.27
C ILE A 168 -16.95 4.55 10.40
N THR A 169 -16.94 3.92 11.56
CA THR A 169 -18.11 3.10 11.86
C THR A 169 -19.32 3.98 11.56
N PRO A 170 -20.32 3.52 10.79
CA PRO A 170 -21.65 3.82 11.25
C PRO A 170 -21.62 3.23 12.66
N ASP A 171 -21.41 4.08 13.65
CA ASP A 171 -22.38 4.04 14.71
C ASP A 171 -23.70 4.01 13.94
N GLU A 172 -24.28 2.81 13.91
CA GLU A 172 -25.71 2.67 13.95
C GLU A 172 -26.29 3.89 14.71
N PRO A 173 -27.49 4.38 14.40
CA PRO A 173 -28.20 5.06 15.46
C PRO A 173 -28.29 4.02 16.59
N ALA A 174 -27.37 4.09 17.55
CA ALA A 174 -27.34 3.25 18.71
C ALA A 174 -28.52 3.73 19.54
N PHE A 175 -29.72 3.27 19.16
CA PHE A 175 -30.77 3.06 20.12
C PHE A 175 -30.26 1.96 21.04
N SER A 176 -29.43 2.38 21.99
CA SER A 176 -28.98 1.64 23.14
C SER A 176 -30.23 1.26 23.93
N CYS A 177 -30.78 0.09 23.63
CA CYS A 177 -31.76 -0.57 24.48
C CYS A 177 -31.15 -0.73 25.88
N CYS A 178 -31.81 -0.20 26.90
CA CYS A 178 -31.36 -0.27 28.29
C CYS A 178 -31.39 -1.71 28.83
N ASP A 179 -30.47 -2.01 29.74
CA ASP A 179 -30.52 -3.25 30.51
C ASP A 179 -31.76 -3.26 31.43
N VAL A 180 -32.37 -4.43 31.63
CA VAL A 180 -33.61 -4.60 32.41
C VAL A 180 -33.45 -4.13 33.86
N SER A 181 -32.22 -4.09 34.35
CA SER A 181 -31.89 -3.65 35.70
C SER A 181 -31.84 -2.12 35.89
N GLU A 182 -31.81 -1.33 34.81
CA GLU A 182 -31.61 0.14 34.85
C GLU A 182 -32.78 0.94 34.24
N GLU A 183 -33.87 0.25 33.90
CA GLU A 183 -35.06 0.78 33.20
C GLU A 183 -35.72 2.00 33.89
N ALA A 184 -35.56 2.14 35.21
CA ALA A 184 -36.20 3.22 35.98
C ALA A 184 -35.57 4.61 35.78
N THR A 185 -34.33 4.69 35.28
CA THR A 185 -33.55 5.94 35.20
C THR A 185 -32.90 6.19 33.84
N CYS A 186 -33.00 5.23 32.92
CA CYS A 186 -32.26 5.26 31.65
C CYS A 186 -32.78 6.29 30.64
N CYS A 187 -34.06 6.68 30.71
CA CYS A 187 -34.63 7.69 29.81
C CYS A 187 -35.56 8.65 30.56
N GLU A 188 -35.47 9.94 30.21
CA GLU A 188 -36.40 10.97 30.66
C GLU A 188 -37.81 10.73 30.08
N ALA A 189 -38.85 11.20 30.77
CA ALA A 189 -40.24 10.87 30.45
C ALA A 189 -40.68 11.26 29.02
N GLU A 190 -40.01 12.25 28.42
CA GLU A 190 -40.34 12.81 27.10
C GLU A 190 -39.71 12.00 25.94
N GLU A 191 -38.68 11.21 26.20
CA GLU A 191 -37.89 10.47 25.18
C GLU A 191 -38.28 8.98 25.09
N LYS A 192 -39.18 8.51 25.97
CA LYS A 192 -39.58 7.09 26.06
C LYS A 192 -40.25 6.55 24.79
N ALA A 193 -40.94 7.38 24.01
CA ALA A 193 -41.62 6.96 22.79
C ALA A 193 -40.64 6.59 21.66
N GLU A 194 -39.49 7.25 21.60
CA GLU A 194 -38.43 6.95 20.63
C GLU A 194 -37.58 5.77 21.09
N CYS A 195 -37.29 5.66 22.39
CA CYS A 195 -36.48 4.58 22.95
C CYS A 195 -37.17 3.20 22.86
N CYS A 196 -38.48 3.13 23.14
CA CYS A 196 -39.20 1.86 23.26
C CYS A 196 -40.04 1.47 22.02
N GLY A 197 -40.13 2.36 21.03
CA GLY A 197 -40.97 2.16 19.86
C GLY A 197 -42.47 2.03 20.19
N THR A 198 -43.30 2.11 19.15
CA THR A 198 -44.75 1.93 19.29
C THR A 198 -45.08 0.44 19.37
N VAL A 199 -45.16 -0.08 20.59
CA VAL A 199 -45.82 -1.34 21.02
C VAL A 199 -46.17 -2.30 19.87
N THR A 200 -45.20 -3.08 19.41
CA THR A 200 -45.43 -4.40 18.75
C THR A 200 -44.19 -5.31 18.72
N ALA A 201 -43.17 -5.04 19.53
CA ALA A 201 -42.02 -5.94 19.67
C ALA A 201 -42.31 -7.03 20.71
N LEU A 202 -41.97 -8.27 20.36
CA LEU A 202 -42.18 -9.49 21.14
C LEU A 202 -41.64 -9.38 22.59
N PRO A 203 -42.29 -9.99 23.59
CA PRO A 203 -42.06 -9.73 25.01
C PRO A 203 -40.81 -10.43 25.59
N ALA A 204 -39.64 -10.27 24.97
CA ALA A 204 -38.43 -10.94 25.47
C ALA A 204 -37.06 -10.31 25.17
N SER A 205 -36.93 -9.08 24.68
CA SER A 205 -35.56 -8.58 24.41
C SER A 205 -35.21 -7.12 24.69
N CYS A 206 -36.12 -6.26 25.16
CA CYS A 206 -35.73 -4.91 25.58
C CYS A 206 -36.69 -4.40 26.68
N GLY A 207 -36.12 -3.83 27.75
CA GLY A 207 -36.82 -3.39 28.96
C GLY A 207 -37.68 -2.14 28.72
N CYS A 208 -38.88 -2.36 28.19
CA CYS A 208 -39.87 -1.33 27.98
C CYS A 208 -41.19 -1.79 28.60
N ARG A 209 -41.54 -1.22 29.76
CA ARG A 209 -42.79 -1.51 30.46
C ARG A 209 -43.98 -0.70 29.95
#